data_AF-A0AAV2YDJ1-F1
#
_entry.id   AF-A0AAV2YDJ1-F1
#
_cell.length_a   1.000
_cell.length_b   1.000
_cell.length_c   1.000
_cell.angle_alpha   90.00
_cell.angle_beta   90.00
_cell.angle_gamma   90.00
#
_symmetry.space_group_name_H-M   'P 1'
#
loop_
_entity.id
_entity.type
_entity.pdbx_description
1 polymer ?
#
loop_
_entity_poly.entity_id
_entity_poly.type
_entity_poly.pdbx_seq_one_letter_code
_entity_poly.pdbx_strand_id
1 'polypeptide(L)'
;MIMKWGKYKGKSIKWIHDIYKIVCGKSDDVYIGSTINELRVRWQEHKNGYKKYKNGLHRKMTIHPLFDQYGVDNFKIMLIEKLLSKEQLWINKLRCVNTAFAYNPMRGGKGAGMTVMCECGGRFAHSKKKRHERSKKHQKFVNRDV
;
A
#
# COMPACT_ATOMS: atom_id res chain seq x y z
N MET A 1 -39.75 3.82 6.97
CA MET A 1 -38.73 3.89 8.03
C MET A 1 -37.36 4.00 7.39
N ILE A 2 -36.77 5.19 7.40
CA ILE A 2 -35.47 5.46 6.76
C ILE A 2 -34.38 5.13 7.77
N MET A 3 -33.58 4.09 7.50
CA MET A 3 -32.42 3.74 8.32
C MET A 3 -31.39 4.87 8.28
N LYS A 4 -31.20 5.53 9.43
CA LYS A 4 -30.13 6.50 9.68
C LYS A 4 -28.79 5.77 9.68
N TRP A 5 -27.91 6.14 8.76
CA TRP A 5 -26.52 5.66 8.77
C TRP A 5 -25.75 6.30 9.92
N GLY A 6 -25.37 5.49 10.90
CA GLY A 6 -24.55 5.87 12.04
C GLY A 6 -23.11 6.19 11.64
N LYS A 7 -22.56 7.27 12.21
CA LYS A 7 -21.17 7.69 12.07
C LYS A 7 -20.23 6.57 12.55
N TYR A 8 -19.51 5.92 11.65
CA TYR A 8 -18.44 4.99 12.03
C TYR A 8 -17.11 5.73 12.19
N LYS A 9 -16.50 5.52 13.36
CA LYS A 9 -15.29 6.19 13.84
C LYS A 9 -14.08 5.94 12.92
N GLY A 10 -13.62 7.00 12.28
CA GLY A 10 -12.23 7.36 11.94
C GLY A 10 -11.12 6.29 12.03
N LYS A 11 -11.12 5.31 11.12
CA LYS A 11 -9.88 4.66 10.65
C LYS A 11 -9.83 4.81 9.15
N SER A 12 -8.74 5.38 8.63
CA SER A 12 -8.49 5.38 7.18
C SER A 12 -8.32 3.93 6.74
N ILE A 13 -9.30 3.41 6.00
CA ILE A 13 -9.22 2.07 5.42
C ILE A 13 -8.28 2.18 4.22
N LYS A 14 -7.05 1.73 4.40
CA LYS A 14 -6.10 1.56 3.30
C LYS A 14 -6.43 0.22 2.63
N TRP A 15 -7.10 0.27 1.49
CA TRP A 15 -7.36 -0.92 0.68
C TRP A 15 -6.06 -1.32 -0.01
N ILE A 16 -5.38 -2.34 0.51
CA ILE A 16 -4.10 -2.81 -0.03
C ILE A 16 -4.39 -4.04 -0.87
N HIS A 17 -4.57 -3.90 -2.17
CA HIS A 17 -4.67 -5.06 -3.06
C HIS A 17 -3.26 -5.56 -3.39
N ASP A 18 -2.85 -6.67 -2.78
CA ASP A 18 -1.51 -7.26 -2.95
C ASP A 18 -1.63 -8.71 -3.46
N ILE A 19 -0.72 -9.07 -4.37
CA ILE A 19 -0.50 -10.45 -4.82
C ILE A 19 0.70 -11.00 -4.07
N TYR A 20 0.56 -12.20 -3.51
CA TYR A 20 1.59 -12.85 -2.71
C TYR A 20 1.75 -14.32 -3.10
N LYS A 21 2.89 -14.89 -2.69
CA LYS A 21 3.12 -16.33 -2.67
C LYS A 21 3.38 -16.85 -1.26
N ILE A 22 3.05 -18.11 -1.04
CA ILE A 22 3.48 -18.88 0.13
C ILE A 22 4.35 -20.03 -0.38
N VAL A 23 5.57 -20.13 0.16
CA VAL A 23 6.58 -21.10 -0.26
C VAL A 23 7.01 -21.97 0.94
N CYS A 24 7.34 -23.23 0.68
CA CYS A 24 7.89 -24.16 1.66
C CYS A 24 9.42 -24.17 1.57
N GLY A 25 10.13 -24.33 2.68
CA GLY A 25 11.58 -24.59 2.65
C GLY A 25 11.97 -26.02 2.26
N LYS A 26 10.98 -26.92 2.11
CA LYS A 26 11.17 -28.36 1.91
C LYS A 26 10.50 -28.91 0.63
N SER A 27 9.86 -28.05 -0.15
CA SER A 27 9.17 -28.39 -1.39
C SER A 27 9.25 -27.20 -2.36
N ASP A 28 9.24 -27.49 -3.65
CA ASP A 28 9.12 -26.51 -4.73
C ASP A 28 7.67 -26.06 -4.98
N ASP A 29 6.70 -26.59 -4.23
CA ASP A 29 5.30 -26.17 -4.31
C ASP A 29 5.12 -24.70 -3.93
N VAL A 30 4.39 -23.97 -4.76
CA VAL A 30 4.08 -22.55 -4.55
C VAL A 30 2.58 -22.33 -4.53
N TYR A 31 2.08 -21.73 -3.45
CA TYR A 31 0.72 -21.19 -3.40
C TYR A 31 0.73 -19.72 -3.79
N ILE A 32 -0.14 -19.31 -4.71
CA ILE A 32 -0.33 -17.90 -5.10
C ILE A 32 -1.72 -17.44 -4.65
N GLY A 33 -1.80 -16.26 -4.06
CA GLY A 33 -3.05 -15.66 -3.67
C GLY A 33 -3.03 -14.14 -3.70
N SER A 34 -4.20 -13.53 -3.53
CA SER A 34 -4.36 -12.10 -3.36
C SER A 34 -4.98 -11.76 -2.01
N THR A 35 -4.79 -10.53 -1.55
CA THR A 35 -5.41 -10.02 -0.33
C THR A 35 -5.66 -8.52 -0.42
N ILE A 36 -6.63 -8.03 0.35
CA ILE A 36 -6.89 -6.61 0.61
C ILE A 36 -6.29 -6.12 1.94
N ASN A 37 -5.80 -7.07 2.75
CA ASN A 37 -5.26 -6.86 4.08
C ASN A 37 -3.73 -6.87 4.03
N GLU A 38 -3.08 -6.44 5.11
CA GLU A 38 -1.63 -6.62 5.25
C GLU A 38 -1.23 -8.10 5.19
N LEU A 39 -0.09 -8.40 4.57
CA LEU A 39 0.40 -9.78 4.43
C LEU A 39 0.52 -10.52 5.76
N ARG A 40 0.93 -9.83 6.84
CA ARG A 40 0.99 -10.43 8.18
C ARG A 40 -0.38 -10.89 8.66
N VAL A 41 -1.42 -10.07 8.45
CA VAL A 41 -2.80 -10.42 8.80
C VAL A 41 -3.26 -11.60 7.94
N ARG A 42 -3.01 -11.55 6.64
CA ARG A 42 -3.36 -12.64 5.73
C ARG A 42 -2.68 -13.96 6.08
N TRP A 43 -1.43 -13.91 6.51
CA TRP A 43 -0.70 -15.09 6.98
C TRP A 43 -1.32 -15.68 8.25
N GLN A 44 -1.70 -14.82 9.19
CA GLN A 44 -2.40 -15.26 10.39
C GLN A 44 -3.76 -15.88 10.07
N GLU A 45 -4.50 -15.33 9.10
CA GLU A 45 -5.75 -15.92 8.61
C GLU A 45 -5.55 -17.33 8.06
N HIS A 46 -4.50 -17.58 7.27
CA HIS A 46 -4.16 -18.92 6.79
C HIS A 46 -3.85 -19.88 7.95
N LYS A 47 -3.02 -19.46 8.93
CA LYS A 47 -2.73 -20.26 10.13
C LYS A 47 -3.98 -20.58 10.94
N ASN A 48 -4.84 -19.58 11.16
CA ASN A 48 -6.09 -19.74 11.89
C ASN A 48 -7.08 -20.64 11.14
N GLY A 49 -7.17 -20.49 9.82
CA GLY A 49 -7.97 -21.34 8.94
C GLY A 49 -7.53 -22.79 9.01
N TYR A 50 -6.22 -23.03 8.97
CA TYR A 50 -5.65 -24.37 9.16
C TYR A 50 -5.97 -24.95 10.54
N LYS A 51 -5.80 -24.17 11.62
CA LYS A 51 -6.18 -24.61 12.98
C LYS A 51 -7.66 -25.00 13.08
N LYS A 52 -8.55 -24.19 12.51
CA LYS A 52 -9.99 -24.49 12.48
C LYS A 52 -10.30 -25.74 11.66
N TYR A 53 -9.61 -25.94 10.54
CA TYR A 53 -9.72 -27.15 9.72
C TYR A 53 -9.30 -28.40 10.50
N LYS A 54 -8.17 -28.36 11.23
CA LYS A 54 -7.74 -29.49 12.08
C LYS A 54 -8.76 -29.82 13.18
N ASN A 55 -9.54 -28.85 13.62
CA ASN A 55 -10.61 -29.03 14.60
C ASN A 55 -11.97 -29.38 13.97
N GLY A 56 -12.05 -29.60 12.64
CA GLY A 56 -13.30 -29.91 11.94
C GLY A 56 -14.27 -28.72 11.81
N LEU A 57 -13.86 -27.51 12.20
CA LEU A 57 -14.70 -26.30 12.19
C LEU A 57 -14.63 -25.52 10.87
N HIS A 58 -13.80 -25.98 9.93
CA HIS A 58 -13.60 -25.30 8.66
C HIS A 58 -13.32 -26.30 7.54
N ARG A 59 -13.78 -25.95 6.33
CA ARG A 59 -13.50 -26.75 5.14
C ARG A 59 -12.01 -26.81 4.83
N LYS A 60 -11.61 -27.91 4.19
CA LYS A 60 -10.27 -28.10 3.63
C LYS A 60 -10.01 -27.07 2.53
N MET A 61 -8.85 -26.41 2.59
CA MET A 61 -8.35 -25.50 1.56
C MET A 61 -7.18 -26.13 0.84
N THR A 62 -6.85 -25.64 -0.37
CA THR A 62 -5.78 -26.16 -1.23
C THR A 62 -4.41 -26.20 -0.57
N ILE A 63 -4.11 -25.25 0.33
CA ILE A 63 -2.83 -25.19 1.04
C ILE A 63 -2.76 -26.12 2.27
N HIS A 64 -3.90 -26.59 2.79
CA HIS A 64 -3.91 -27.41 4.01
C HIS A 64 -3.17 -28.75 3.87
N PRO A 65 -3.29 -29.51 2.75
CA PRO A 65 -2.46 -30.70 2.53
C PRO A 65 -0.96 -30.44 2.65
N LEU A 66 -0.48 -29.31 2.12
CA LEU A 66 0.92 -28.95 2.19
C LEU A 66 1.34 -28.62 3.62
N PHE A 67 0.45 -28.01 4.42
CA PHE A 67 0.68 -27.79 5.84
C PHE A 67 0.64 -29.08 6.66
N ASP A 68 -0.24 -30.03 6.33
CA ASP A 68 -0.29 -31.35 6.95
C ASP A 68 1.02 -32.13 6.65
N GLN A 69 1.54 -32.03 5.42
CA GLN A 69 2.73 -32.76 4.97
C GLN A 69 4.04 -32.20 5.52
N TYR A 70 4.24 -30.88 5.43
CA TYR A 70 5.53 -30.26 5.75
C TYR A 70 5.53 -29.48 7.06
N GLY A 71 4.38 -29.28 7.70
CA GLY A 71 4.23 -28.45 8.89
C GLY A 71 4.15 -26.96 8.54
N VAL A 72 3.13 -26.27 9.07
CA VAL A 72 2.81 -24.87 8.75
C VAL A 72 3.95 -23.87 9.03
N ASP A 73 4.83 -24.16 10.00
CA ASP A 73 5.94 -23.27 10.36
C ASP A 73 7.13 -23.35 9.39
N ASN A 74 7.15 -24.36 8.49
CA ASN A 74 8.13 -24.44 7.40
C ASN A 74 7.76 -23.58 6.18
N PHE A 75 6.70 -22.79 6.27
CA PHE A 75 6.22 -21.93 5.19
C PHE A 75 6.44 -20.45 5.47
N LYS A 76 6.66 -19.68 4.40
CA LYS A 76 6.83 -18.22 4.44
C LYS A 76 5.92 -17.56 3.40
N ILE A 77 5.25 -16.48 3.80
CA ILE A 77 4.53 -15.60 2.88
C ILE A 77 5.47 -14.53 2.34
N MET A 78 5.39 -14.26 1.03
CA MET A 78 6.22 -13.26 0.34
C MET A 78 5.36 -12.42 -0.60
N LEU A 79 5.56 -11.11 -0.59
CA LEU A 79 4.94 -10.20 -1.56
C LEU A 79 5.51 -10.47 -2.95
N ILE A 80 4.63 -10.59 -3.94
CA ILE A 80 5.03 -10.58 -5.36
C ILE A 80 4.84 -9.16 -5.91
N GLU A 81 3.65 -8.60 -5.75
CA GLU A 81 3.31 -7.35 -6.41
C GLU A 81 2.19 -6.58 -5.70
N LYS A 82 2.31 -5.25 -5.68
CA LYS A 82 1.27 -4.35 -5.19
C LYS A 82 0.41 -3.88 -6.36
N LEU A 83 -0.87 -4.27 -6.39
CA LEU A 83 -1.80 -3.84 -7.44
C LEU A 83 -2.07 -2.33 -7.37
N LEU A 84 -1.98 -1.72 -6.19
CA LEU A 84 -2.13 -0.28 -6.03
C LEU A 84 -1.06 0.51 -6.83
N SER A 85 0.15 -0.05 -6.95
CA SER A 85 1.20 0.53 -7.80
C SER A 85 0.86 0.40 -9.28
N LYS A 86 0.27 -0.73 -9.70
CA LYS A 86 -0.22 -0.91 -11.08
C LYS A 86 -1.35 0.08 -11.41
N GLU A 87 -2.32 0.24 -10.52
CA GLU A 87 -3.41 1.20 -10.69
C GLU A 87 -2.86 2.63 -10.88
N GLN A 88 -1.91 3.04 -10.03
CA GLN A 88 -1.28 4.35 -10.15
C GLN A 88 -0.49 4.51 -11.46
N LEU A 89 0.22 3.46 -11.91
CA LEU A 89 0.91 3.46 -13.20
C LEU A 89 -0.07 3.68 -14.36
N TRP A 90 -1.23 3.02 -14.35
CA TRP A 90 -2.24 3.21 -15.38
C TRP A 90 -2.89 4.58 -15.35
N ILE A 91 -3.18 5.14 -14.17
CA ILE A 91 -3.66 6.52 -14.02
C ILE A 91 -2.66 7.51 -14.64
N ASN A 92 -1.37 7.34 -14.34
CA ASN A 92 -0.30 8.18 -14.89
C ASN A 92 -0.16 8.01 -16.41
N LYS A 93 -0.23 6.78 -16.92
CA LYS A 93 -0.04 6.45 -18.34
C LYS A 93 -1.19 6.96 -19.22
N LEU A 94 -2.43 6.86 -18.74
CA LEU A 94 -3.61 7.12 -19.56
C LEU A 94 -4.14 8.56 -19.46
N ARG A 95 -3.49 9.45 -18.68
CA ARG A 95 -3.98 10.79 -18.34
C ARG A 95 -5.48 10.77 -17.98
N CYS A 96 -5.83 9.77 -17.19
CA CYS A 96 -7.20 9.51 -16.75
C CYS A 96 -7.76 10.74 -16.00
N VAL A 97 -9.06 11.03 -16.19
CA VAL A 97 -9.76 12.13 -15.49
C VAL A 97 -9.79 11.96 -13.97
N ASN A 98 -9.47 10.75 -13.48
CA ASN A 98 -9.30 10.49 -12.06
C ASN A 98 -8.05 11.22 -11.53
N THR A 99 -8.27 12.37 -10.89
CA THR A 99 -7.21 13.17 -10.26
C THR A 99 -6.78 12.63 -8.89
N ALA A 100 -7.42 11.56 -8.40
CA ALA A 100 -7.06 10.94 -7.12
C ALA A 100 -5.91 9.94 -7.31
N PHE A 101 -4.78 10.18 -6.62
CA PHE A 101 -3.71 9.19 -6.50
C PHE A 101 -4.19 8.00 -5.67
N ALA A 102 -4.24 6.80 -6.26
CA ALA A 102 -4.58 5.54 -5.58
C ALA A 102 -3.55 5.20 -4.49
N TYR A 103 -2.27 5.47 -4.76
CA TYR A 103 -1.19 5.39 -3.78
C TYR A 103 -0.60 6.78 -3.52
N ASN A 104 -0.86 7.34 -2.35
CA ASN A 104 -0.06 8.44 -1.82
C ASN A 104 0.63 7.98 -0.53
N PRO A 105 1.96 7.70 -0.53
CA PRO A 105 2.68 7.31 0.67
C PRO A 105 2.65 8.40 1.76
N MET A 106 2.20 9.62 1.43
CA MET A 106 2.06 10.76 2.34
C MET A 106 0.66 10.93 2.96
N ARG A 107 -0.34 10.11 2.61
CA ARG A 107 -1.71 10.25 3.16
C ARG A 107 -1.87 9.50 4.49
N GLY A 108 -1.14 9.99 5.48
CA GLY A 108 -1.30 9.69 6.89
C GLY A 108 -1.22 10.97 7.71
N GLY A 109 -1.93 12.02 7.32
CA GLY A 109 -1.91 13.29 8.04
C GLY A 109 -2.57 14.41 7.25
N LYS A 110 -3.31 15.26 7.96
CA LYS A 110 -4.06 16.42 7.45
C LYS A 110 -3.21 17.24 6.47
N GLY A 111 -3.84 17.71 5.40
CA GLY A 111 -3.19 18.43 4.30
C GLY A 111 -2.24 19.53 4.76
N ALA A 112 -0.94 19.23 4.71
CA ALA A 112 0.11 20.23 4.68
C ALA A 112 0.48 20.43 3.21
N GLY A 113 0.37 21.66 2.72
CA GLY A 113 0.67 22.01 1.34
C GLY A 113 2.03 21.46 0.90
N MET A 114 2.05 20.81 -0.26
CA MET A 114 3.24 20.22 -0.86
C MET A 114 4.34 21.29 -0.96
N THR A 115 5.34 21.18 -0.09
CA THR A 115 6.47 22.10 -0.02
C THR A 115 7.57 21.57 -0.94
N VAL A 116 7.90 22.36 -1.95
CA VAL A 116 8.95 22.12 -2.93
C VAL A 116 10.26 22.69 -2.38
N MET A 117 11.35 21.93 -2.53
CA MET A 117 12.71 22.42 -2.29
C MET A 117 13.27 23.02 -3.57
N CYS A 118 13.82 24.22 -3.47
CA CYS A 118 14.55 24.90 -4.54
C CYS A 118 16.05 24.68 -4.37
N GLU A 119 16.77 24.64 -5.48
CA GLU A 119 18.24 24.55 -5.55
C GLU A 119 18.95 25.68 -4.81
N CYS A 120 18.31 26.85 -4.66
CA CYS A 120 18.81 27.92 -3.78
C CYS A 120 18.78 27.57 -2.27
N GLY A 121 18.44 26.33 -1.91
CA GLY A 121 18.19 25.87 -0.54
C GLY A 121 16.93 26.46 0.07
N GLY A 122 15.97 26.92 -0.75
CA GLY A 122 14.70 27.48 -0.32
C GLY A 122 13.60 26.43 -0.22
N ARG A 123 12.63 26.64 0.67
CA ARG A 123 11.42 25.80 0.79
C ARG A 123 10.17 26.64 0.54
N PHE A 124 9.29 26.19 -0.35
CA PHE A 124 8.05 26.92 -0.68
C PHE A 124 6.92 25.98 -1.07
N ALA A 125 5.66 26.31 -0.76
CA ALA A 125 4.53 25.54 -1.26
C ALA A 125 4.38 25.73 -2.78
N HIS A 126 3.97 24.69 -3.52
CA HIS A 126 3.83 24.76 -4.99
C HIS A 126 3.01 25.98 -5.46
N SER A 127 1.91 26.30 -4.78
CA SER A 127 1.05 27.46 -5.07
C SER A 127 1.72 28.83 -4.87
N LYS A 128 2.88 28.87 -4.20
CA LYS A 128 3.66 30.09 -3.91
C LYS A 128 4.97 30.16 -4.70
N LYS A 129 5.14 29.34 -5.74
CA LYS A 129 6.33 29.32 -6.62
C LYS A 129 6.72 30.72 -7.13
N LYS A 130 5.78 31.43 -7.76
CA LYS A 130 6.01 32.79 -8.28
C LYS A 130 6.54 33.78 -7.23
N ARG A 131 6.07 33.65 -5.98
CA ARG A 131 6.53 34.49 -4.87
C ARG A 131 7.94 34.09 -4.42
N HIS A 132 8.25 32.80 -4.40
CA HIS A 132 9.57 32.29 -4.07
C HIS A 132 10.63 32.72 -5.08
N GLU A 133 10.34 32.61 -6.38
CA GLU A 133 11.24 33.02 -7.47
C GLU A 133 11.62 34.51 -7.36
N ARG A 134 10.68 35.36 -6.93
CA ARG A 134 10.92 36.80 -6.69
C ARG A 134 11.62 37.10 -5.37
N SER A 135 11.90 36.11 -4.53
CA SER A 135 12.54 36.35 -3.23
C SER A 135 13.99 36.80 -3.42
N LYS A 136 14.45 37.74 -2.58
CA LYS A 136 15.84 38.23 -2.61
C LYS A 136 16.86 37.10 -2.50
N LYS A 137 16.54 36.03 -1.74
CA LYS A 137 17.39 34.83 -1.61
C LYS A 137 17.53 34.10 -2.95
N HIS A 138 16.43 33.86 -3.65
CA HIS A 138 16.44 33.16 -4.94
C HIS A 138 17.09 34.03 -6.03
N GLN A 139 16.76 35.31 -6.10
CA GLN A 139 17.37 36.26 -7.04
C GLN A 139 18.88 36.38 -6.84
N LYS A 140 19.37 36.40 -5.58
CA LYS A 140 20.82 36.38 -5.28
C LYS A 140 21.51 35.08 -5.68
N PHE A 141 20.80 33.95 -5.68
CA PHE A 141 21.34 32.66 -6.13
C PHE A 141 21.47 32.67 -7.65
N VAL A 142 20.38 33.01 -8.35
CA VAL A 142 20.36 33.10 -9.83
C VAL A 142 21.37 34.12 -10.36
N ASN A 143 21.51 35.28 -9.73
CA ASN A 143 22.45 36.33 -10.15
C ASN A 143 23.90 36.10 -9.68
N ARG A 144 24.19 35.00 -8.97
CA ARG A 144 25.57 34.62 -8.61
C ARG A 144 26.21 33.69 -9.64
N ASP A 145 25.40 33.10 -10.52
CA ASP A 145 25.80 32.22 -11.61
C ASP A 145 25.93 32.98 -12.96
N VAL A 146 26.06 34.31 -12.90
CA VAL A 146 26.40 35.22 -14.01
C VAL A 146 27.67 35.98 -13.64
#